data_AF-A0A5J6JNH3-F1
#
_entry.id   AF-A0A5J6JNH3-F1
#
_cell.length_a   1.000
_cell.length_b   1.000
_cell.length_c   1.000
_cell.angle_alpha   90.00
_cell.angle_beta   90.00
_cell.angle_gamma   90.00
#
_symmetry.space_group_name_H-M   'P 1'
#
loop_
_entity.id
_entity.type
_entity.pdbx_description
1 polymer ?
#
loop_
_entity_poly.entity_id
_entity_poly.type
_entity_poly.pdbx_seq_one_letter_code
_entity_poly.pdbx_strand_id
1 'polypeptide(L)' 'MHLNIVTPPQRLFGVERLIRCVNHYGDGPYEGMRADPWRLSHTLKSERGGHTSDDATLFMIEWRGDPADHHAVLD' A
#
# COMPACT_ATOMS: atom_id res chain seq x y z
N MET A 1 -17.43 -20.06 35.74
CA MET A 1 -16.37 -19.05 35.59
C MET A 1 -16.26 -18.70 34.11
N HIS A 2 -16.71 -17.52 33.70
CA HIS A 2 -16.49 -17.01 32.35
C HIS A 2 -15.19 -16.22 32.37
N LEU A 3 -14.16 -16.71 31.67
CA LEU A 3 -12.90 -16.02 31.50
C LEU A 3 -13.11 -14.91 30.47
N ASN A 4 -13.25 -13.66 30.94
CA ASN A 4 -13.23 -12.49 30.06
C ASN A 4 -11.80 -12.35 29.51
N ILE A 5 -11.57 -12.88 28.31
CA ILE A 5 -10.37 -12.56 27.53
C ILE A 5 -10.58 -11.14 27.04
N VAL A 6 -10.05 -10.18 27.79
CA VAL A 6 -9.82 -8.83 27.27
C VAL A 6 -8.75 -8.99 26.20
N THR A 7 -9.17 -9.07 24.93
CA THR A 7 -8.23 -8.98 23.82
C THR A 7 -7.45 -7.67 23.98
N PRO A 8 -6.12 -7.71 24.11
CA PRO A 8 -5.34 -6.48 24.17
C PRO A 8 -5.57 -5.67 22.89
N PRO A 9 -5.52 -4.32 22.97
CA PRO A 9 -5.70 -3.50 21.78
C PRO A 9 -4.68 -3.93 20.72
N GLN A 10 -5.19 -4.36 19.57
CA GLN A 10 -4.36 -4.75 18.45
C GLN A 10 -3.53 -3.52 18.04
N ARG A 11 -2.21 -3.67 18.02
CA ARG A 11 -1.30 -2.56 17.66
C ARG A 11 -1.68 -2.06 16.27
N LEU A 12 -1.94 -0.77 16.15
CA LEU A 12 -2.22 -0.13 14.87
C LEU A 12 -1.07 -0.43 13.89
N PHE A 13 -1.41 -0.67 12.62
CA PHE A 13 -0.43 -0.96 11.58
C PHE A 13 0.67 0.11 11.49
N GLY A 14 0.29 1.38 11.61
CA GLY A 14 1.20 2.52 11.70
C GLY A 14 1.74 3.00 10.35
N VAL A 15 2.06 4.29 10.28
CA VAL A 15 2.55 4.97 9.07
C VAL A 15 3.92 4.44 8.64
N GLU A 16 4.80 4.11 9.59
CA GLU A 16 6.14 3.59 9.27
C GLU A 16 6.11 2.26 8.50
N ARG A 17 5.16 1.37 8.82
CA ARG A 17 4.97 0.12 8.07
C ARG A 17 4.40 0.39 6.69
N LEU A 18 3.46 1.34 6.58
CA LEU A 18 2.92 1.76 5.29
C LEU A 18 4.02 2.29 4.36
N ILE A 19 4.88 3.19 4.85
CA ILE A 19 6.00 3.74 4.09
C ILE A 19 6.91 2.61 3.57
N ARG A 20 7.26 1.64 4.43
CA ARG A 20 8.06 0.49 4.01
C ARG A 20 7.41 -0.33 2.91
N CYS A 21 6.09 -0.56 3.00
CA CYS A 21 5.36 -1.29 1.97
C CYS A 21 5.35 -0.53 0.63
N VAL A 22 5.12 0.78 0.67
CA VAL A 22 5.10 1.63 -0.54
C VAL A 22 6.48 1.75 -1.18
N ASN A 23 7.53 1.89 -0.38
CA ASN A 23 8.91 1.93 -0.89
C ASN A 23 9.29 0.60 -1.53
N HIS A 24 9.04 -0.52 -0.85
CA HIS A 24 9.31 -1.85 -1.41
C HIS A 24 8.50 -2.12 -2.68
N TYR A 25 7.27 -1.61 -2.73
CA TYR A 25 6.44 -1.68 -3.92
C TYR A 25 7.05 -0.89 -5.11
N GLY A 26 7.62 0.28 -4.85
CA GLY A 26 8.26 1.13 -5.86
C GLY A 26 9.54 0.55 -6.48
N ASP A 27 10.17 -0.43 -5.84
CA ASP A 27 11.37 -1.12 -6.37
C ASP A 27 11.02 -2.16 -7.45
N GLY A 28 9.74 -2.51 -7.61
CA GLY A 28 9.27 -3.50 -8.58
C GLY A 28 8.98 -2.92 -9.98
N PRO A 29 8.80 -3.78 -11.00
CA PRO A 29 8.33 -3.34 -12.31
C PRO A 29 6.91 -2.75 -12.19
N TYR A 30 6.66 -1.65 -12.89
CA TYR A 30 5.32 -1.08 -13.06
C TYR A 30 4.46 -2.04 -13.89
N GLU A 31 3.37 -2.55 -13.32
CA GLU A 31 2.48 -3.52 -13.96
C GLU A 31 1.19 -2.86 -14.49
N GLY A 32 1.07 -1.53 -14.33
CA GLY A 32 -0.06 -0.74 -14.81
C GLY A 32 -1.02 -0.35 -13.70
N MET A 33 -1.68 0.81 -13.86
CA MET A 33 -2.63 1.40 -12.90
C MET A 33 -3.80 0.48 -12.44
N ARG A 34 -4.05 -0.64 -13.13
CA ARG A 34 -5.01 -1.66 -12.71
C ARG A 34 -4.40 -2.76 -11.85
N ALA A 35 -3.19 -3.22 -12.16
CA ALA A 35 -2.52 -4.29 -11.42
C ALA A 35 -1.88 -3.77 -10.14
N ASP A 36 -1.37 -2.54 -10.21
CA ASP A 36 -0.60 -1.88 -9.18
C ASP A 36 -1.35 -1.70 -7.84
N PRO A 37 -2.58 -1.13 -7.82
CA PRO A 37 -3.35 -1.01 -6.57
C PRO A 37 -3.73 -2.35 -5.97
N TRP A 38 -4.00 -3.36 -6.83
CA TRP A 38 -4.31 -4.71 -6.38
C TRP A 38 -3.14 -5.35 -5.67
N ARG A 39 -1.94 -5.28 -6.27
CA ARG A 39 -0.72 -5.82 -5.68
C ARG A 39 -0.37 -5.12 -4.37
N LEU A 40 -0.44 -3.79 -4.31
CA LEU A 40 -0.20 -3.04 -3.08
C LEU A 40 -1.21 -3.39 -1.98
N SER A 41 -2.49 -3.53 -2.31
CA SER A 41 -3.53 -3.97 -1.38
C SER A 41 -3.20 -5.36 -0.77
N HIS A 42 -2.78 -6.32 -1.60
CA HIS A 42 -2.37 -7.64 -1.13
C HIS A 42 -1.12 -7.60 -0.24
N THR A 43 -0.11 -6.81 -0.59
CA THR A 43 1.08 -6.60 0.24
C THR A 43 0.69 -6.04 1.62
N LEU A 44 -0.15 -5.01 1.67
CA LEU A 44 -0.62 -4.41 2.92
C LEU A 44 -1.44 -5.40 3.77
N LYS A 45 -2.27 -6.23 3.13
CA LYS A 45 -3.01 -7.30 3.83
C LYS A 45 -2.07 -8.37 4.40
N SER A 46 -1.05 -8.78 3.65
CA SER A 46 -0.05 -9.75 4.10
C SER A 46 0.74 -9.23 5.29
N GLU A 47 1.17 -7.97 5.25
CA GLU A 47 1.91 -7.32 6.35
C GLU A 47 1.05 -7.15 7.63
N ARG A 48 -0.27 -7.16 7.50
CA ARG A 48 -1.23 -7.22 8.62
C ARG A 48 -1.48 -8.64 9.13
N GLY A 49 -0.78 -9.64 8.59
CA GLY A 49 -0.97 -11.05 8.93
C GLY A 49 -2.24 -11.65 8.33
N GLY A 50 -2.76 -11.07 7.24
CA GLY A 50 -3.97 -11.56 6.57
C GLY A 50 -5.29 -11.12 7.23
N HIS A 51 -5.23 -10.52 8.41
CA HIS A 51 -6.39 -10.07 9.18
C HIS A 51 -6.54 -8.55 9.12
N THR A 52 -7.77 -8.08 8.93
CA THR A 52 -8.14 -6.67 9.06
C THR A 52 -9.20 -6.54 10.12
N SER A 53 -9.06 -5.56 11.02
CA SER A 53 -10.06 -5.27 12.05
C SER A 53 -11.24 -4.46 11.50
N ASP A 54 -11.07 -3.88 10.31
CA ASP A 54 -12.00 -3.01 9.61
C ASP A 54 -11.69 -3.05 8.10
N ASP A 55 -12.54 -2.43 7.29
CA ASP A 55 -12.32 -2.24 5.86
C ASP A 55 -11.19 -1.23 5.59
N ALA A 56 -10.51 -1.40 4.46
CA ALA A 56 -9.47 -0.48 4.00
C ALA A 56 -9.72 -0.12 2.53
N THR A 57 -9.71 1.19 2.24
CA THR A 57 -9.79 1.70 0.88
C THR A 57 -8.44 2.25 0.46
N LEU A 58 -7.92 1.79 -0.67
CA LEU A 58 -6.71 2.32 -1.29
C LEU A 58 -7.10 3.10 -2.55
N PHE A 59 -6.61 4.32 -2.67
CA PHE A 59 -6.79 5.16 -3.85
C PHE A 59 -5.42 5.59 -4.36
N MET A 60 -5.16 5.34 -5.65
CA MET A 60 -3.90 5.65 -6.30
C MET A 60 -4.15 6.57 -7.49
N ILE A 61 -3.32 7.59 -7.62
CA ILE A 61 -3.31 8.51 -8.75
C ILE A 61 -1.95 8.34 -9.43
N GLU A 62 -1.99 8.09 -10.73
CA GLU A 62 -0.79 8.13 -11.56
C GLU A 62 -0.71 9.50 -12.23
N TRP A 63 0.41 10.19 -12.05
CA TRP A 63 0.75 11.38 -12.81
C TRP A 63 1.66 10.99 -13.97
N ARG A 64 1.18 11.11 -15.21
CA ARG A 64 1.93 10.70 -16.42
C ARG A 64 2.77 11.80 -17.07
N GLY A 65 2.75 13.02 -16.53
CA GLY A 65 3.36 14.18 -17.19
C GLY A 65 2.62 14.58 -18.48
N ASP A 66 3.10 15.64 -19.12
CA ASP A 66 2.67 15.97 -20.48
C ASP A 66 3.41 15.04 -21.46
N PRO A 67 2.77 14.38 -22.44
CA PRO A 67 3.50 13.69 -23.51
C PRO A 67 4.53 14.58 -24.25
N ALA A 68 4.41 15.91 -24.15
CA ALA A 68 5.40 16.86 -24.65
C ALA A 68 6.71 16.93 -23.83
N ASP A 69 6.76 16.37 -22.61
CA ASP A 69 7.97 16.34 -21.78
C ASP A 69 9.05 15.38 -22.32
N HIS A 70 8.74 14.61 -23.37
CA HIS A 70 9.74 13.88 -24.17
C HIS A 70 10.68 14.81 -24.97
N HIS A 71 10.40 16.11 -25.03
CA HIS A 71 11.27 17.11 -25.66
C HIS A 71 12.24 17.80 -24.70
N ALA A 72 12.18 17.52 -23.40
CA ALA A 72 13.17 18.01 -22.44
C ALA A 72 14.43 17.11 -22.43
N VAL A 73 15.04 16.89 -23.61
CA VAL A 73 16.47 16.57 -23.66
C VAL A 73 17.18 17.90 -23.40
N LEU A 74 17.65 18.07 -22.17
CA LEU A 74 18.57 19.16 -21.83
C LEU A 74 19.93 18.82 -22.45
N ASP A 75 20.36 19.67 -23.37
CA ASP A 75 21.76 19.79 -23.82
C ASP A 75 22.64 20.28 -22.65
#